data_AF-A0A6I1L8V2-F1
#
_entry.id   AF-A0A6I1L8V2-F1
#
_cell.length_a   1.000
_cell.length_b   1.000
_cell.length_c   1.000
_cell.angle_alpha   90.00
_cell.angle_beta   90.00
_cell.angle_gamma   90.00
#
_symmetry.space_group_name_H-M   'P 1'
#
loop_
_entity.id
_entity.type
_entity.pdbx_description
1 polymer ?
#
loop_
_entity_poly.entity_id
_entity_poly.type
_entity_poly.pdbx_seq_one_letter_code
_entity_poly.pdbx_strand_id
1 'polypeptide(L)'
;MNVGATQHVRVGTAQCVETGRELYYYAGDKVVIDAGMELTARTDGGFVKVDAGGITLSGAQMKVATPPLAMAEELEEEEEEVEQEHITLRIGVFFDGTGNNRSNSERVSGCFAQDVGLADSAEDIRKFCAAYGYDGKGSSPDNSYGNDTSNVAKLYDLYMDQQDNILSVDAKTANLAIYVEGIGTRSIGEDSPYSQGTGLGAQGVRARVKETPALFIKAIRAFQENNPDKKVELIEFNIFGFSRGAAAARNFANEVLKGEQSILAKALPTGAPILAGNFKWQAKKDVLINFIGIYDTVAAIANPLRLDFNGHNANNPGINIVLAPDTAKKVVHLVAKNERRYNFSLKDSLK
;
A
#
# COMPACT_ATOMS: atom_id res chain seq x y z
N MET A 1 -10.70 13.94 -28.83
CA MET A 1 -11.50 14.60 -27.79
C MET A 1 -10.73 14.42 -26.50
N ASN A 2 -10.25 15.50 -25.88
CA ASN A 2 -9.51 15.40 -24.62
C ASN A 2 -10.47 15.64 -23.47
N VAL A 3 -10.55 14.69 -22.55
CA VAL A 3 -11.38 14.78 -21.33
C VAL A 3 -10.42 15.11 -20.18
N GLY A 4 -10.65 16.22 -19.48
CA GLY A 4 -9.75 16.69 -18.41
C GLY A 4 -9.85 15.94 -17.08
N ALA A 5 -10.91 15.17 -16.87
CA ALA A 5 -11.11 14.36 -15.66
C ALA A 5 -11.95 13.10 -15.96
N THR A 6 -13.28 13.19 -15.94
CA THR A 6 -14.18 12.05 -16.17
C THR A 6 -15.17 12.32 -17.32
N GLN A 7 -15.53 11.25 -18.04
CA GLN A 7 -16.57 11.29 -19.07
C GLN A 7 -17.70 10.36 -18.67
N HIS A 8 -18.91 10.91 -18.50
CA HIS A 8 -20.13 10.14 -18.30
C HIS A 8 -20.97 10.20 -19.56
N VAL A 9 -21.20 9.06 -20.19
CA VAL A 9 -22.02 8.95 -21.41
C VAL A 9 -23.27 8.14 -21.07
N ARG A 10 -24.45 8.75 -21.22
CA ARG A 10 -25.74 8.04 -21.11
C ARG A 10 -26.32 7.87 -22.49
N VAL A 11 -26.51 6.63 -22.91
CA VAL A 11 -27.04 6.29 -24.23
C VAL A 11 -28.39 5.61 -24.09
N GLY A 12 -29.37 6.03 -24.88
CA GLY A 12 -30.75 5.56 -24.76
C GLY A 12 -30.99 4.18 -25.36
N THR A 13 -30.54 3.95 -26.60
CA THR A 13 -30.83 2.70 -27.33
C THR A 13 -29.57 1.92 -27.68
N ALA A 14 -28.58 2.54 -28.33
CA ALA A 14 -27.33 1.89 -28.70
C ALA A 14 -26.18 2.90 -28.83
N GLN A 15 -24.99 2.51 -28.36
CA GLN A 15 -23.74 3.21 -28.66
C GLN A 15 -22.98 2.39 -29.69
N CYS A 16 -22.98 2.85 -30.94
CA CYS A 16 -22.26 2.18 -32.02
C CYS A 16 -20.88 2.85 -32.18
N VAL A 17 -19.81 2.05 -32.12
CA VAL A 17 -18.44 2.51 -32.34
C VAL A 17 -17.86 1.67 -33.47
N GLU A 18 -17.50 2.31 -34.59
CA GLU A 18 -16.82 1.68 -35.71
C GLU A 18 -15.33 2.02 -35.66
N THR A 19 -14.47 1.00 -35.70
CA THR A 19 -13.01 1.16 -35.73
C THR A 19 -12.42 0.30 -36.84
N GLY A 20 -11.40 0.80 -37.53
CA GLY A 20 -10.86 0.11 -38.71
C GLY A 20 -10.05 -1.15 -38.40
N ARG A 21 -9.27 -1.14 -37.30
CA ARG A 21 -8.44 -2.29 -36.91
C ARG A 21 -8.63 -2.66 -35.45
N GLU A 22 -8.46 -1.70 -34.55
CA GLU A 22 -8.44 -1.95 -33.11
C GLU A 22 -9.15 -0.83 -32.35
N LEU A 23 -9.81 -1.24 -31.26
CA LEU A 23 -10.38 -0.35 -30.25
C LEU A 23 -9.69 -0.65 -28.92
N TYR A 24 -8.96 0.33 -28.40
CA TYR A 24 -8.22 0.19 -27.15
C TYR A 24 -8.97 0.86 -25.99
N TYR A 25 -9.26 0.08 -24.95
CA TYR A 25 -9.70 0.59 -23.65
C TYR A 25 -8.61 0.33 -22.63
N TYR A 26 -8.00 1.40 -22.12
CA TYR A 26 -7.03 1.33 -21.04
C TYR A 26 -7.65 1.87 -19.76
N ALA A 27 -7.69 1.04 -18.72
CA ALA A 27 -8.02 1.44 -17.35
C ALA A 27 -6.86 0.99 -16.48
N GLY A 28 -6.30 1.90 -15.67
CA GLY A 28 -5.09 1.64 -14.88
C GLY A 28 -5.23 0.39 -14.00
N ASP A 29 -6.31 0.35 -13.20
CA ASP A 29 -6.50 -0.73 -12.22
C ASP A 29 -7.61 -1.71 -12.62
N LYS A 30 -8.77 -1.21 -13.08
CA LYS A 30 -9.97 -2.04 -13.27
C LYS A 30 -10.92 -1.50 -14.34
N VAL A 31 -11.46 -2.42 -15.14
CA VAL A 31 -12.67 -2.22 -15.96
C VAL A 31 -13.83 -2.98 -15.32
N VAL A 32 -14.98 -2.32 -15.13
CA VAL A 32 -16.21 -2.95 -14.63
C VAL A 32 -17.28 -2.81 -15.71
N ILE A 33 -17.84 -3.93 -16.15
CA ILE A 33 -18.96 -3.99 -17.09
C ILE A 33 -20.13 -4.63 -16.35
N ASP A 34 -21.19 -3.84 -16.15
CA ASP A 34 -22.44 -4.31 -15.55
C ASP A 34 -23.50 -4.43 -16.66
N ALA A 35 -24.14 -5.59 -16.75
CA ALA A 35 -25.13 -5.90 -17.76
C ALA A 35 -26.40 -6.43 -17.07
N GLY A 36 -27.55 -5.83 -17.38
CA GLY A 36 -28.79 -6.12 -16.65
C GLY A 36 -29.33 -7.53 -16.85
N MET A 37 -29.24 -8.09 -18.07
CA MET A 37 -29.76 -9.43 -18.37
C MET A 37 -28.71 -10.34 -19.02
N GLU A 38 -27.92 -9.77 -19.92
CA GLU A 38 -26.98 -10.52 -20.74
C GLU A 38 -25.81 -9.62 -21.16
N LEU A 39 -24.59 -10.14 -21.09
CA LEU A 39 -23.42 -9.59 -21.75
C LEU A 39 -22.97 -10.56 -22.84
N THR A 40 -22.95 -10.09 -24.10
CA THR A 40 -22.52 -10.91 -25.24
C THR A 40 -21.41 -10.21 -26.02
N ALA A 41 -20.27 -10.87 -26.15
CA ALA A 41 -19.18 -10.50 -27.07
C ALA A 41 -19.22 -11.44 -28.27
N ARG A 42 -19.41 -10.91 -29.48
CA ARG A 42 -19.55 -11.69 -30.71
C ARG A 42 -18.53 -11.26 -31.76
N THR A 43 -18.03 -12.25 -32.49
CA THR A 43 -17.21 -12.09 -33.69
C THR A 43 -17.84 -12.90 -34.83
N ASP A 44 -17.29 -12.80 -36.03
CA ASP A 44 -17.73 -13.62 -37.18
C ASP A 44 -17.54 -15.13 -36.93
N GLY A 45 -16.60 -15.51 -36.05
CA GLY A 45 -16.24 -16.90 -35.75
C GLY A 45 -16.89 -17.48 -34.51
N GLY A 46 -17.69 -16.72 -33.76
CA GLY A 46 -18.23 -17.19 -32.48
C GLY A 46 -18.73 -16.11 -31.53
N PHE A 47 -19.18 -16.54 -30.34
CA PHE A 47 -19.58 -15.63 -29.26
C PHE A 47 -19.22 -16.16 -27.87
N VAL A 48 -19.06 -15.22 -26.93
CA VAL A 48 -19.05 -15.42 -25.49
C VAL A 48 -20.25 -14.70 -24.91
N LYS A 49 -21.06 -15.42 -24.13
CA LYS A 49 -22.28 -14.89 -23.51
C LYS A 49 -22.29 -15.19 -22.02
N VAL A 50 -22.65 -14.19 -21.23
CA VAL A 50 -22.87 -14.31 -19.78
C VAL A 50 -24.29 -13.85 -19.47
N ASP A 51 -25.11 -14.75 -18.92
CA ASP A 51 -26.48 -14.47 -18.49
C ASP A 51 -26.80 -15.22 -17.18
N ALA A 52 -28.06 -15.19 -16.74
CA ALA A 52 -28.50 -15.87 -15.53
C ALA A 52 -28.31 -17.40 -15.55
N GLY A 53 -28.13 -18.01 -16.74
CA GLY A 53 -27.81 -19.42 -16.94
C GLY A 53 -26.33 -19.75 -16.91
N GLY A 54 -25.45 -18.76 -16.75
CA GLY A 54 -23.99 -18.93 -16.66
C GLY A 54 -23.25 -18.45 -17.90
N ILE A 55 -22.10 -19.07 -18.18
CA ILE A 55 -21.22 -18.70 -19.30
C ILE A 55 -21.45 -19.65 -20.47
N THR A 56 -21.89 -19.12 -21.60
CA THR A 56 -22.05 -19.86 -22.86
C THR A 56 -21.00 -19.40 -23.86
N LEU A 57 -20.29 -20.35 -24.48
CA LEU A 57 -19.28 -20.09 -25.50
C LEU A 57 -19.63 -20.85 -26.79
N SER A 58 -19.40 -20.23 -27.94
CA SER A 58 -19.61 -20.84 -29.26
C SER A 58 -18.53 -20.41 -30.23
N GLY A 59 -17.87 -21.35 -30.91
CA GLY A 59 -16.82 -21.08 -31.91
C GLY A 59 -15.96 -22.32 -32.20
N ALA A 60 -15.29 -22.34 -33.36
CA ALA A 60 -14.57 -23.52 -33.86
C ALA A 60 -13.25 -23.83 -33.11
N GLN A 61 -12.70 -22.89 -32.34
CA GLN A 61 -11.50 -23.08 -31.52
C GLN A 61 -11.63 -22.29 -30.22
N MET A 62 -11.83 -22.98 -29.10
CA MET A 62 -11.77 -22.39 -27.77
C MET A 62 -10.51 -22.87 -27.07
N LYS A 63 -9.57 -21.95 -26.84
CA LYS A 63 -8.44 -22.21 -25.93
C LYS A 63 -8.84 -21.78 -24.53
N VAL A 64 -9.30 -22.73 -23.74
CA VAL A 64 -9.34 -22.59 -22.29
C VAL A 64 -7.95 -22.99 -21.81
N ALA A 65 -7.27 -22.11 -21.09
CA ALA A 65 -6.01 -22.46 -20.43
C ALA A 65 -6.33 -23.32 -19.21
N THR A 66 -6.55 -24.61 -19.45
CA THR A 66 -6.49 -25.65 -18.43
C THR A 66 -5.06 -26.20 -18.39
N PRO A 67 -4.47 -26.45 -17.21
CA PRO A 67 -3.29 -27.29 -17.14
C PRO A 67 -3.61 -28.64 -17.80
N PRO A 68 -2.66 -29.31 -18.47
CA PRO A 68 -2.99 -30.51 -19.24
C PRO A 68 -3.44 -31.62 -18.30
N LEU A 69 -4.66 -32.11 -18.48
CA LEU A 69 -5.09 -33.42 -18.02
C LEU A 69 -4.78 -34.40 -19.16
N ALA A 70 -3.67 -35.13 -19.05
CA ALA A 70 -3.38 -36.24 -19.94
C ALA A 70 -4.30 -37.42 -19.58
N MET A 71 -4.90 -38.05 -20.60
CA MET A 71 -5.60 -39.32 -20.46
C MET A 71 -4.60 -40.47 -20.43
N ALA A 72 -4.81 -41.35 -19.47
CA ALA A 72 -4.18 -42.65 -19.24
C ALA A 72 -3.66 -43.38 -20.49
N GLU A 73 -2.34 -43.44 -20.59
CA GLU A 73 -1.62 -44.69 -20.83
C GLU A 73 -0.74 -44.92 -19.58
N GLU A 74 -0.61 -46.18 -19.13
CA GLU A 74 0.28 -46.55 -18.02
C GLU A 74 1.73 -46.23 -18.39
N LEU A 75 2.13 -45.00 -18.10
CA LEU A 75 3.50 -44.55 -18.05
C LEU A 75 3.71 -44.15 -16.59
N GLU A 76 4.71 -44.73 -15.94
CA GLU A 76 5.18 -44.27 -14.65
C GLU A 76 5.44 -42.76 -14.78
N GLU A 77 4.55 -41.93 -14.24
CA GLU A 77 4.80 -40.50 -14.07
C GLU A 77 5.99 -40.41 -13.11
N GLU A 78 7.20 -40.29 -13.66
CA GLU A 78 8.25 -39.59 -12.94
C GLU A 78 7.65 -38.22 -12.63
N GLU A 79 7.25 -38.01 -11.37
CA GLU A 79 6.82 -36.70 -10.88
C GLU A 79 7.91 -35.71 -11.31
N GLU A 80 7.62 -34.87 -12.32
CA GLU A 80 8.49 -33.73 -12.61
C GLU A 80 8.55 -32.93 -11.30
N GLU A 81 9.68 -32.96 -10.62
CA GLU A 81 9.94 -32.07 -9.49
C GLU A 81 9.74 -30.66 -10.03
N VAL A 82 8.62 -30.02 -9.68
CA VAL A 82 8.38 -28.62 -9.99
C VAL A 82 9.55 -27.87 -9.36
N GLU A 83 10.51 -27.41 -10.19
CA GLU A 83 11.68 -26.68 -9.71
C GLU A 83 11.17 -25.44 -8.98
N GLN A 84 11.16 -25.50 -7.65
CA GLN A 84 10.66 -24.42 -6.82
C GLN A 84 11.59 -23.23 -6.98
N GLU A 85 11.06 -22.13 -7.51
CA GLU A 85 11.89 -21.00 -7.87
C GLU A 85 12.06 -20.07 -6.67
N HIS A 86 13.27 -20.05 -6.15
CA HIS A 86 13.58 -19.24 -4.99
C HIS A 86 13.78 -17.76 -5.36
N ILE A 87 13.18 -16.87 -4.57
CA ILE A 87 13.18 -15.42 -4.80
C ILE A 87 13.50 -14.65 -3.52
N THR A 88 14.21 -13.53 -3.67
CA THR A 88 14.32 -12.50 -2.63
C THR A 88 13.16 -11.51 -2.77
N LEU A 89 12.37 -11.36 -1.71
CA LEU A 89 11.25 -10.42 -1.66
C LEU A 89 11.67 -9.12 -0.95
N ARG A 90 11.71 -8.01 -1.69
CA ARG A 90 12.02 -6.68 -1.17
C ARG A 90 10.75 -5.93 -0.84
N ILE A 91 10.62 -5.47 0.39
CA ILE A 91 9.37 -4.86 0.87
C ILE A 91 9.65 -3.46 1.38
N GLY A 92 9.10 -2.47 0.68
CA GLY A 92 9.05 -1.09 1.12
C GLY A 92 7.92 -0.89 2.12
N VAL A 93 8.21 -0.38 3.32
CA VAL A 93 7.19 -0.07 4.34
C VAL A 93 7.24 1.41 4.69
N PHE A 94 6.14 2.12 4.46
CA PHE A 94 6.09 3.58 4.45
C PHE A 94 5.15 4.10 5.54
N PHE A 95 5.71 4.66 6.61
CA PHE A 95 4.96 5.21 7.75
C PHE A 95 4.82 6.72 7.66
N ASP A 96 3.62 7.21 7.35
CA ASP A 96 3.41 8.65 7.16
C ASP A 96 3.35 9.44 8.49
N GLY A 97 3.51 10.76 8.40
CA GLY A 97 3.49 11.70 9.51
C GLY A 97 2.11 11.94 10.10
N THR A 98 2.05 12.52 11.29
CA THR A 98 0.77 12.85 11.95
C THR A 98 -0.05 13.80 11.11
N GLY A 99 -1.34 13.52 10.99
CA GLY A 99 -2.24 14.35 10.20
C GLY A 99 -2.05 14.20 8.69
N ASN A 100 -1.10 13.39 8.22
CA ASN A 100 -0.97 13.11 6.79
C ASN A 100 -1.74 11.84 6.41
N ASN A 101 -2.45 11.90 5.29
CA ASN A 101 -3.13 10.77 4.71
C ASN A 101 -3.19 10.94 3.19
N ARG A 102 -2.42 10.11 2.47
CA ARG A 102 -2.32 10.13 0.99
C ARG A 102 -3.70 10.15 0.32
N SER A 103 -4.59 9.22 0.67
CA SER A 103 -5.93 9.11 0.08
C SER A 103 -6.77 10.37 0.29
N ASN A 104 -6.72 10.95 1.49
CA ASN A 104 -7.48 12.15 1.82
C ASN A 104 -6.92 13.38 1.08
N SER A 105 -5.60 13.57 1.06
CA SER A 105 -4.92 14.66 0.34
C SER A 105 -5.18 14.59 -1.18
N GLU A 106 -5.04 13.42 -1.80
CA GLU A 106 -5.26 13.24 -3.25
C GLU A 106 -6.70 13.56 -3.65
N ARG A 107 -7.67 13.15 -2.84
CA ARG A 107 -9.11 13.33 -3.09
C ARG A 107 -9.51 14.80 -3.24
N VAL A 108 -8.84 15.70 -2.53
CA VAL A 108 -9.15 17.14 -2.51
C VAL A 108 -8.04 18.00 -3.13
N SER A 109 -7.10 17.39 -3.85
CA SER A 109 -6.03 18.10 -4.57
C SER A 109 -6.57 19.21 -5.48
N GLY A 110 -7.73 19.00 -6.11
CA GLY A 110 -8.42 20.01 -6.92
C GLY A 110 -9.13 21.12 -6.14
N CYS A 111 -9.06 21.14 -4.80
CA CYS A 111 -9.68 22.16 -3.95
C CYS A 111 -8.72 23.28 -3.51
N PHE A 112 -7.43 23.19 -3.85
CA PHE A 112 -6.45 24.22 -3.51
C PHE A 112 -6.66 25.48 -4.38
N ALA A 113 -7.29 26.50 -3.78
CA ALA A 113 -7.84 27.63 -4.54
C ALA A 113 -6.81 28.50 -5.28
N GLN A 114 -5.54 28.52 -4.84
CA GLN A 114 -4.48 29.29 -5.51
C GLN A 114 -4.05 28.67 -6.85
N ASP A 115 -4.24 27.36 -7.04
CA ASP A 115 -3.78 26.64 -8.24
C ASP A 115 -4.88 26.47 -9.30
N VAL A 116 -6.17 26.58 -8.94
CA VAL A 116 -7.28 26.21 -9.84
C VAL A 116 -8.39 27.26 -10.03
N GLY A 117 -8.33 28.43 -9.40
CA GLY A 117 -9.39 29.45 -9.54
C GLY A 117 -10.74 28.95 -9.02
N LEU A 118 -10.76 28.40 -7.80
CA LEU A 118 -11.93 27.71 -7.22
C LEU A 118 -13.19 28.61 -7.15
N ALA A 119 -13.03 29.92 -7.06
CA ALA A 119 -14.14 30.89 -7.08
C ALA A 119 -14.94 30.85 -8.40
N ASP A 120 -14.25 30.61 -9.52
CA ASP A 120 -14.77 30.56 -10.88
C ASP A 120 -15.16 29.14 -11.32
N SER A 121 -14.96 28.15 -10.44
CA SER A 121 -15.31 26.75 -10.69
C SER A 121 -16.81 26.47 -10.58
N ALA A 122 -17.25 25.37 -11.21
CA ALA A 122 -18.64 24.92 -11.16
C ALA A 122 -19.15 24.76 -9.73
N GLU A 123 -20.45 25.04 -9.50
CA GLU A 123 -21.07 25.01 -8.18
C GLU A 123 -20.86 23.67 -7.45
N ASP A 124 -20.88 22.57 -8.18
CA ASP A 124 -20.68 21.23 -7.63
C ASP A 124 -19.26 21.01 -7.10
N ILE A 125 -18.24 21.59 -7.76
CA ILE A 125 -16.84 21.56 -7.29
C ILE A 125 -16.72 22.37 -5.99
N ARG A 126 -17.36 23.54 -5.92
CA ARG A 126 -17.36 24.37 -4.70
C ARG A 126 -18.07 23.66 -3.54
N LYS A 127 -19.20 23.01 -3.79
CA LYS A 127 -19.92 22.21 -2.77
C LYS A 127 -19.09 21.03 -2.29
N PHE A 128 -18.42 20.33 -3.20
CA PHE A 128 -17.52 19.24 -2.86
C PHE A 128 -16.37 19.73 -1.97
N CYS A 129 -15.67 20.79 -2.36
CA CYS A 129 -14.55 21.33 -1.58
C CYS A 129 -15.00 21.89 -0.21
N ALA A 130 -16.15 22.55 -0.15
CA ALA A 130 -16.72 23.04 1.10
C ALA A 130 -17.06 21.90 2.08
N ALA A 131 -17.51 20.74 1.59
CA ALA A 131 -17.78 19.57 2.42
C ALA A 131 -16.53 19.03 3.14
N TYR A 132 -15.32 19.30 2.62
CA TYR A 132 -14.05 18.93 3.23
C TYR A 132 -13.36 20.09 3.97
N GLY A 133 -14.01 21.24 4.10
CA GLY A 133 -13.53 22.37 4.91
C GLY A 133 -12.75 23.45 4.15
N TYR A 134 -12.74 23.41 2.82
CA TYR A 134 -12.14 24.49 2.01
C TYR A 134 -13.09 25.69 1.92
N ASP A 135 -12.59 26.88 2.21
CA ASP A 135 -13.39 28.12 2.28
C ASP A 135 -13.56 28.83 0.93
N GLY A 136 -12.90 28.34 -0.13
CA GLY A 136 -12.89 28.95 -1.45
C GLY A 136 -12.08 30.25 -1.56
N LYS A 137 -11.42 30.68 -0.48
CA LYS A 137 -10.66 31.95 -0.37
C LYS A 137 -9.15 31.74 -0.29
N GLY A 138 -8.69 30.50 -0.44
CA GLY A 138 -7.27 30.13 -0.41
C GLY A 138 -6.80 29.56 0.92
N SER A 139 -7.68 29.35 1.90
CA SER A 139 -7.32 28.67 3.14
C SER A 139 -7.62 27.18 3.01
N SER A 140 -6.65 26.34 3.37
CA SER A 140 -6.85 24.89 3.52
C SER A 140 -7.35 24.58 4.94
N PRO A 141 -8.16 23.52 5.12
CA PRO A 141 -8.60 23.08 6.45
C PRO A 141 -7.43 22.55 7.28
N ASP A 142 -7.48 22.73 8.60
CA ASP A 142 -6.46 22.21 9.53
C ASP A 142 -6.74 20.72 9.88
N ASN A 143 -6.68 19.85 8.86
CA ASN A 143 -6.87 18.40 8.98
C ASN A 143 -6.15 17.65 7.83
N SER A 144 -6.28 16.32 7.77
CA SER A 144 -5.62 15.51 6.74
C SER A 144 -6.03 15.79 5.30
N TYR A 145 -7.18 16.42 5.06
CA TYR A 145 -7.61 16.87 3.74
C TYR A 145 -6.95 18.20 3.34
N GLY A 146 -6.48 19.01 4.28
CA GLY A 146 -5.81 20.28 3.98
C GLY A 146 -4.30 20.17 3.78
N ASN A 147 -3.70 19.04 4.14
CA ASN A 147 -2.28 18.77 3.98
C ASN A 147 -1.95 18.29 2.56
N ASP A 148 -0.80 18.72 2.03
CA ASP A 148 -0.22 18.12 0.81
C ASP A 148 0.34 16.71 1.11
N THR A 149 0.47 15.91 0.06
CA THR A 149 1.16 14.63 0.06
C THR A 149 2.58 14.74 0.62
N SER A 150 2.89 13.88 1.60
CA SER A 150 4.19 13.88 2.25
C SER A 150 5.28 13.26 1.36
N ASN A 151 6.55 13.47 1.73
CA ASN A 151 7.66 12.77 1.07
C ASN A 151 7.58 11.25 1.23
N VAL A 152 6.92 10.74 2.29
CA VAL A 152 6.71 9.30 2.47
C VAL A 152 5.69 8.77 1.46
N ALA A 153 4.60 9.51 1.22
CA ALA A 153 3.63 9.18 0.18
C ALA A 153 4.26 9.25 -1.22
N LYS A 154 5.01 10.31 -1.51
CA LYS A 154 5.74 10.46 -2.78
C LYS A 154 6.76 9.34 -3.01
N LEU A 155 7.46 8.91 -1.96
CA LEU A 155 8.39 7.78 -2.06
C LEU A 155 7.68 6.45 -2.25
N TYR A 156 6.52 6.25 -1.62
CA TYR A 156 5.69 5.07 -1.85
C TYR A 156 5.24 4.98 -3.31
N ASP A 157 4.77 6.09 -3.90
CA ASP A 157 4.33 6.14 -5.30
C ASP A 157 5.46 5.86 -6.30
N LEU A 158 6.69 6.21 -5.94
CA LEU A 158 7.89 5.95 -6.76
C LEU A 158 8.50 4.57 -6.50
N TYR A 159 8.08 3.87 -5.45
CA TYR A 159 8.62 2.56 -5.11
C TYR A 159 7.99 1.50 -6.00
N MET A 160 8.82 0.65 -6.60
CA MET A 160 8.33 -0.41 -7.48
C MET A 160 7.48 -1.40 -6.67
N ASP A 161 6.22 -1.56 -7.07
CA ASP A 161 5.29 -2.53 -6.49
C ASP A 161 4.89 -3.54 -7.57
N GLN A 162 5.09 -4.81 -7.29
CA GLN A 162 4.89 -5.94 -8.21
C GLN A 162 3.89 -6.95 -7.64
N GLN A 163 3.08 -6.57 -6.65
CA GLN A 163 2.12 -7.48 -6.02
C GLN A 163 1.07 -8.04 -7.00
N ASP A 164 0.73 -7.28 -8.05
CA ASP A 164 -0.25 -7.65 -9.07
C ASP A 164 0.38 -8.14 -10.38
N ASN A 165 1.71 -8.31 -10.40
CA ASN A 165 2.46 -8.68 -11.60
C ASN A 165 2.74 -10.19 -11.61
N ILE A 166 2.62 -10.80 -12.79
CA ILE A 166 3.20 -12.12 -13.06
C ILE A 166 4.67 -11.93 -13.41
N LEU A 167 5.56 -12.55 -12.67
CA LEU A 167 7.00 -12.46 -12.89
C LEU A 167 7.48 -13.52 -13.87
N SER A 168 8.62 -13.25 -14.51
CA SER A 168 9.28 -14.26 -15.34
C SER A 168 9.82 -15.41 -14.49
N VAL A 169 9.95 -16.57 -15.11
CA VAL A 169 10.52 -17.80 -14.54
C VAL A 169 11.93 -17.53 -13.96
N ASP A 170 12.79 -16.82 -14.69
CA ASP A 170 14.14 -16.47 -14.23
C ASP A 170 14.22 -15.38 -13.15
N ALA A 171 13.10 -14.74 -12.77
CA ALA A 171 13.09 -13.66 -11.79
C ALA A 171 13.63 -14.10 -10.42
N LYS A 172 14.72 -13.44 -9.98
CA LYS A 172 15.39 -13.68 -8.70
C LYS A 172 14.99 -12.72 -7.59
N THR A 173 14.27 -11.65 -7.92
CA THR A 173 13.82 -10.64 -6.95
C THR A 173 12.43 -10.11 -7.29
N ALA A 174 11.63 -9.83 -6.28
CA ALA A 174 10.34 -9.15 -6.39
C ALA A 174 10.29 -7.97 -5.42
N ASN A 175 9.52 -6.93 -5.74
CA ASN A 175 9.39 -5.74 -4.91
C ASN A 175 7.91 -5.50 -4.58
N LEU A 176 7.59 -5.33 -3.30
CA LEU A 176 6.25 -4.99 -2.82
C LEU A 176 6.29 -3.69 -2.02
N ALA A 177 5.19 -2.95 -2.04
CA ALA A 177 5.07 -1.70 -1.30
C ALA A 177 3.90 -1.73 -0.31
N ILE A 178 4.14 -1.31 0.93
CA ILE A 178 3.14 -1.23 2.00
C ILE A 178 3.09 0.19 2.53
N TYR A 179 1.94 0.84 2.36
CA TYR A 179 1.67 2.16 2.90
C TYR A 179 0.92 2.09 4.22
N VAL A 180 1.42 2.81 5.23
CA VAL A 180 0.86 2.90 6.58
C VAL A 180 0.51 4.35 6.83
N GLU A 181 -0.77 4.65 7.05
CA GLU A 181 -1.24 6.02 7.12
C GLU A 181 -0.71 6.76 8.36
N GLY A 182 -0.79 8.08 8.32
CA GLY A 182 -0.32 8.94 9.38
C GLY A 182 -1.01 8.72 10.72
N ILE A 183 -0.27 8.96 11.82
CA ILE A 183 -0.85 8.92 13.17
C ILE A 183 -2.04 9.91 13.24
N GLY A 184 -3.17 9.44 13.77
CA GLY A 184 -4.37 10.25 13.99
C GLY A 184 -5.17 10.60 12.74
N THR A 185 -5.01 9.84 11.65
CA THR A 185 -5.86 9.94 10.45
C THR A 185 -6.57 8.61 10.15
N ARG A 186 -7.52 8.62 9.20
CA ARG A 186 -8.12 7.42 8.62
C ARG A 186 -8.53 7.74 7.18
N SER A 187 -8.23 6.85 6.23
CA SER A 187 -8.72 7.02 4.85
C SER A 187 -10.23 7.11 4.84
N ILE A 188 -10.75 8.15 4.19
CA ILE A 188 -12.20 8.38 4.01
C ILE A 188 -12.94 8.50 5.36
N GLY A 189 -12.22 8.82 6.43
CA GLY A 189 -12.75 8.95 7.79
C GLY A 189 -12.38 10.28 8.42
N GLU A 190 -12.89 10.49 9.64
CA GLU A 190 -12.51 11.62 10.47
C GLU A 190 -11.15 11.37 11.12
N ASP A 191 -10.36 12.43 11.22
CA ASP A 191 -9.12 12.44 11.98
C ASP A 191 -9.40 12.31 13.49
N SER A 192 -8.42 11.82 14.24
CA SER A 192 -8.49 11.73 15.70
C SER A 192 -7.61 12.79 16.35
N PRO A 193 -8.17 13.93 16.83
CA PRO A 193 -7.40 14.95 17.53
C PRO A 193 -6.65 14.40 18.75
N TYR A 194 -7.23 13.40 19.43
CA TYR A 194 -6.57 12.70 20.53
C TYR A 194 -5.30 11.99 20.09
N SER A 195 -5.36 11.16 19.04
CA SER A 195 -4.19 10.45 18.53
C SER A 195 -3.18 11.40 17.86
N GLN A 196 -3.65 12.44 17.16
CA GLN A 196 -2.80 13.49 16.63
C GLN A 196 -2.13 14.33 17.72
N GLY A 197 -2.72 14.52 18.89
CA GLY A 197 -2.09 15.24 20.00
C GLY A 197 -1.13 14.37 20.81
N THR A 198 -1.52 13.12 21.07
CA THR A 198 -0.84 12.26 22.06
C THR A 198 0.09 11.22 21.46
N GLY A 199 -0.07 10.86 20.19
CA GLY A 199 0.59 9.68 19.61
C GLY A 199 0.06 8.33 20.15
N LEU A 200 -0.97 8.36 21.01
CA LEU A 200 -1.64 7.21 21.61
C LEU A 200 -3.02 6.96 20.97
N GLY A 201 -3.74 5.95 21.46
CA GLY A 201 -5.08 5.61 21.00
C GLY A 201 -5.07 4.73 19.75
N ALA A 202 -6.26 4.55 19.18
CA ALA A 202 -6.52 3.63 18.08
C ALA A 202 -5.75 3.97 16.79
N GLN A 203 -5.31 5.22 16.63
CA GLN A 203 -4.51 5.69 15.49
C GLN A 203 -3.10 6.15 15.93
N GLY A 204 -2.63 5.68 17.09
CA GLY A 204 -1.32 6.01 17.64
C GLY A 204 -0.16 5.21 17.01
N VAL A 205 1.08 5.52 17.41
CA VAL A 205 2.30 4.90 16.84
C VAL A 205 2.28 3.37 16.95
N ARG A 206 1.89 2.81 18.12
CA ARG A 206 1.78 1.35 18.31
C ARG A 206 0.68 0.73 17.46
N ALA A 207 -0.43 1.44 17.25
CA ALA A 207 -1.54 0.94 16.46
C ALA A 207 -1.13 0.83 14.99
N ARG A 208 -0.44 1.86 14.45
CA ARG A 208 0.13 1.84 13.09
C ARG A 208 1.12 0.70 12.90
N VAL A 209 1.99 0.41 13.86
CA VAL A 209 2.87 -0.77 13.76
C VAL A 209 2.07 -2.08 13.81
N LYS A 210 1.01 -2.15 14.62
CA LYS A 210 0.15 -3.35 14.72
C LYS A 210 -0.76 -3.57 13.49
N GLU A 211 -0.96 -2.58 12.62
CA GLU A 211 -1.73 -2.75 11.39
C GLU A 211 -0.90 -3.37 10.26
N THR A 212 0.44 -3.24 10.34
CA THR A 212 1.36 -3.76 9.33
C THR A 212 1.20 -5.24 8.98
N PRO A 213 0.91 -6.18 9.92
CA PRO A 213 0.76 -7.58 9.54
C PRO A 213 -0.43 -7.82 8.60
N ALA A 214 -1.55 -7.09 8.78
CA ALA A 214 -2.71 -7.23 7.91
C ALA A 214 -2.41 -6.71 6.48
N LEU A 215 -1.74 -5.57 6.39
CA LEU A 215 -1.31 -4.99 5.10
C LEU A 215 -0.28 -5.88 4.41
N PHE A 216 0.68 -6.41 5.18
CA PHE A 216 1.70 -7.35 4.71
C PHE A 216 1.05 -8.61 4.13
N ILE A 217 0.13 -9.25 4.86
CA ILE A 217 -0.55 -10.45 4.36
C ILE A 217 -1.37 -10.15 3.11
N LYS A 218 -2.01 -8.98 3.02
CA LYS A 218 -2.73 -8.58 1.80
C LYS A 218 -1.80 -8.54 0.59
N ALA A 219 -0.66 -7.85 0.70
CA ALA A 219 0.31 -7.73 -0.40
C ALA A 219 0.94 -9.10 -0.76
N ILE A 220 1.29 -9.90 0.26
CA ILE A 220 1.87 -11.23 0.07
C ILE A 220 0.89 -12.18 -0.63
N ARG A 221 -0.40 -12.14 -0.28
CA ARG A 221 -1.42 -12.98 -0.92
C ARG A 221 -1.63 -12.60 -2.38
N ALA A 222 -1.77 -11.32 -2.69
CA ALA A 222 -1.88 -10.85 -4.07
C ALA A 222 -0.67 -11.31 -4.90
N PHE A 223 0.55 -11.14 -4.35
CA PHE A 223 1.76 -11.62 -5.01
C PHE A 223 1.77 -13.14 -5.22
N GLN A 224 1.38 -13.91 -4.20
CA GLN A 224 1.35 -15.37 -4.25
C GLN A 224 0.33 -15.90 -5.27
N GLU A 225 -0.85 -15.29 -5.33
CA GLU A 225 -1.91 -15.67 -6.28
C GLU A 225 -1.45 -15.51 -7.73
N ASN A 226 -0.66 -14.46 -8.00
CA ASN A 226 -0.09 -14.21 -9.33
C ASN A 226 1.19 -15.02 -9.61
N ASN A 227 1.85 -15.56 -8.59
CA ASN A 227 3.15 -16.22 -8.69
C ASN A 227 3.22 -17.50 -7.82
N PRO A 228 2.39 -18.53 -8.08
CA PRO A 228 2.26 -19.72 -7.23
C PRO A 228 3.54 -20.55 -7.12
N ASP A 229 4.40 -20.51 -8.14
CA ASP A 229 5.61 -21.31 -8.25
C ASP A 229 6.82 -20.67 -7.55
N LYS A 230 6.71 -19.40 -7.12
CA LYS A 230 7.78 -18.67 -6.45
C LYS A 230 7.80 -18.96 -4.95
N LYS A 231 8.98 -19.33 -4.42
CA LYS A 231 9.24 -19.49 -2.98
C LYS A 231 10.16 -18.40 -2.45
N VAL A 232 9.74 -17.72 -1.41
CA VAL A 232 10.53 -16.66 -0.78
C VAL A 232 11.59 -17.28 0.13
N GLU A 233 12.85 -17.13 -0.26
CA GLU A 233 14.01 -17.58 0.54
C GLU A 233 14.57 -16.47 1.44
N LEU A 234 14.33 -15.20 1.07
CA LEU A 234 14.84 -14.02 1.77
C LEU A 234 13.84 -12.88 1.71
N ILE A 235 13.61 -12.21 2.84
CA ILE A 235 12.84 -10.97 2.90
C ILE A 235 13.77 -9.80 3.24
N GLU A 236 13.85 -8.79 2.39
CA GLU A 236 14.59 -7.56 2.64
C GLU A 236 13.64 -6.37 2.83
N PHE A 237 13.71 -5.70 3.97
CA PHE A 237 12.88 -4.51 4.24
C PHE A 237 13.62 -3.21 3.91
N ASN A 238 12.91 -2.29 3.25
CA ASN A 238 13.25 -0.88 3.16
C ASN A 238 12.18 -0.09 3.92
N ILE A 239 12.56 0.53 5.04
CA ILE A 239 11.60 1.13 5.98
C ILE A 239 11.73 2.65 5.93
N PHE A 240 10.62 3.33 5.69
CA PHE A 240 10.58 4.78 5.59
C PHE A 240 9.61 5.37 6.60
N GLY A 241 9.91 6.55 7.13
CA GLY A 241 8.90 7.26 7.92
C GLY A 241 9.19 8.73 8.18
N PHE A 242 8.14 9.50 8.44
CA PHE A 242 8.21 10.94 8.71
C PHE A 242 7.59 11.30 10.06
N SER A 243 8.23 12.19 10.83
CA SER A 243 7.73 12.68 12.12
C SER A 243 7.42 11.53 13.10
N ARG A 244 6.17 11.37 13.55
CA ARG A 244 5.74 10.20 14.34
C ARG A 244 5.71 8.89 13.55
N GLY A 245 5.54 8.95 12.23
CA GLY A 245 5.76 7.82 11.33
C GLY A 245 7.20 7.33 11.37
N ALA A 246 8.20 8.22 11.56
CA ALA A 246 9.58 7.79 11.77
C ALA A 246 9.78 7.03 13.10
N ALA A 247 9.04 7.41 14.15
CA ALA A 247 9.02 6.64 15.40
C ALA A 247 8.37 5.26 15.20
N ALA A 248 7.30 5.18 14.40
CA ALA A 248 6.66 3.93 14.00
C ALA A 248 7.61 3.05 13.17
N ALA A 249 8.32 3.62 12.19
CA ALA A 249 9.33 2.96 11.37
C ALA A 249 10.45 2.36 12.23
N ARG A 250 10.99 3.12 13.19
CA ARG A 250 12.02 2.62 14.12
C ARG A 250 11.48 1.48 15.00
N ASN A 251 10.26 1.61 15.51
CA ASN A 251 9.62 0.55 16.28
C ASN A 251 9.34 -0.70 15.45
N PHE A 252 8.88 -0.53 14.22
CA PHE A 252 8.66 -1.63 13.29
C PHE A 252 9.96 -2.37 12.96
N ALA A 253 11.06 -1.64 12.71
CA ALA A 253 12.38 -2.26 12.52
C ALA A 253 12.76 -3.17 13.70
N ASN A 254 12.54 -2.70 14.93
CA ASN A 254 12.77 -3.50 16.13
C ASN A 254 11.80 -4.69 16.26
N GLU A 255 10.55 -4.57 15.84
CA GLU A 255 9.60 -5.70 15.84
C GLU A 255 9.98 -6.77 14.82
N VAL A 256 10.40 -6.38 13.61
CA VAL A 256 10.83 -7.31 12.54
C VAL A 256 12.03 -8.13 12.96
N LEU A 257 12.98 -7.54 13.69
CA LEU A 257 14.20 -8.22 14.12
C LEU A 257 14.01 -9.19 15.32
N LYS A 258 12.78 -9.36 15.83
CA LYS A 258 12.48 -10.38 16.87
C LYS A 258 12.39 -11.81 16.33
N GLY A 259 12.69 -12.01 15.05
CA GLY A 259 12.65 -13.29 14.36
C GLY A 259 11.27 -13.96 14.42
N GLU A 260 11.20 -15.23 14.83
CA GLU A 260 9.94 -15.98 14.96
C GLU A 260 8.93 -15.32 15.92
N GLN A 261 9.38 -14.48 16.84
CA GLN A 261 8.50 -13.75 17.76
C GLN A 261 7.97 -12.43 17.18
N SER A 262 8.44 -12.03 15.99
CA SER A 262 8.03 -10.79 15.32
C SER A 262 6.54 -10.79 15.00
N ILE A 263 5.98 -9.59 14.87
CA ILE A 263 4.57 -9.40 14.50
C ILE A 263 4.25 -9.96 13.11
N LEU A 264 5.23 -10.01 12.21
CA LEU A 264 5.07 -10.53 10.85
C LEU A 264 5.18 -12.05 10.81
N ALA A 265 6.14 -12.64 11.55
CA ALA A 265 6.25 -14.10 11.68
C ALA A 265 4.97 -14.74 12.25
N LYS A 266 4.27 -14.04 13.16
CA LYS A 266 2.98 -14.50 13.67
C LYS A 266 1.86 -14.48 12.62
N ALA A 267 1.93 -13.57 11.66
CA ALA A 267 0.93 -13.45 10.61
C ALA A 267 1.23 -14.36 9.41
N LEU A 268 2.51 -14.55 9.07
CA LEU A 268 3.01 -15.45 8.04
C LEU A 268 3.99 -16.45 8.69
N PRO A 269 3.47 -17.49 9.36
CA PRO A 269 4.32 -18.45 10.08
C PRO A 269 5.24 -19.24 9.15
N THR A 270 6.32 -19.76 9.72
CA THR A 270 7.20 -20.74 9.06
C THR A 270 6.38 -21.88 8.45
N GLY A 271 6.75 -22.30 7.24
CA GLY A 271 6.01 -23.32 6.49
C GLY A 271 4.79 -22.79 5.74
N ALA A 272 4.52 -21.48 5.76
CA ALA A 272 3.53 -20.88 4.87
C ALA A 272 3.88 -21.19 3.40
N PRO A 273 2.90 -21.48 2.52
CA PRO A 273 3.19 -22.01 1.19
C PRO A 273 4.05 -21.11 0.29
N ILE A 274 4.06 -19.80 0.53
CA ILE A 274 4.91 -18.84 -0.20
C ILE A 274 6.38 -18.87 0.27
N LEU A 275 6.69 -19.38 1.45
CA LEU A 275 8.04 -19.40 2.00
C LEU A 275 8.80 -20.66 1.55
N ALA A 276 10.10 -20.53 1.32
CA ALA A 276 10.97 -21.68 1.09
C ALA A 276 11.00 -22.59 2.33
N GLY A 277 11.16 -23.90 2.12
CA GLY A 277 11.07 -24.90 3.21
C GLY A 277 12.09 -24.73 4.35
N ASN A 278 13.20 -24.03 4.08
CA ASN A 278 14.25 -23.73 5.06
C ASN A 278 14.11 -22.34 5.72
N PHE A 279 13.11 -21.54 5.36
CA PHE A 279 12.89 -20.20 5.91
C PHE A 279 12.39 -20.28 7.35
N LYS A 280 13.06 -19.60 8.30
CA LYS A 280 12.78 -19.70 9.75
C LYS A 280 12.62 -18.35 10.44
N TRP A 281 12.38 -17.28 9.68
CA TRP A 281 12.33 -15.92 10.22
C TRP A 281 13.59 -15.53 11.01
N GLN A 282 14.76 -16.11 10.72
CA GLN A 282 16.00 -15.77 11.41
C GLN A 282 16.45 -14.36 11.00
N ALA A 283 16.47 -13.43 11.96
CA ALA A 283 16.97 -12.08 11.73
C ALA A 283 18.41 -12.13 11.22
N LYS A 284 18.74 -11.29 10.23
CA LYS A 284 20.05 -11.22 9.54
C LYS A 284 20.39 -12.42 8.66
N LYS A 285 19.48 -13.38 8.48
CA LYS A 285 19.66 -14.53 7.59
C LYS A 285 18.48 -14.68 6.62
N ASP A 286 17.29 -14.87 7.16
CA ASP A 286 16.06 -15.03 6.38
C ASP A 286 15.33 -13.68 6.22
N VAL A 287 15.56 -12.77 7.16
CA VAL A 287 14.99 -11.42 7.17
C VAL A 287 16.08 -10.38 7.41
N LEU A 288 16.23 -9.45 6.47
CA LEU A 288 17.18 -8.34 6.51
C LEU A 288 16.45 -7.00 6.49
N ILE A 289 17.08 -5.98 7.07
CA ILE A 289 16.68 -4.58 6.82
C ILE A 289 17.79 -3.97 5.97
N ASN A 290 17.48 -3.64 4.72
CA ASN A 290 18.43 -3.09 3.78
C ASN A 290 18.58 -1.57 4.00
N PHE A 291 17.47 -0.85 4.13
CA PHE A 291 17.49 0.60 4.26
C PHE A 291 16.49 1.09 5.30
N ILE A 292 16.87 2.10 6.09
CA ILE A 292 15.96 2.88 6.93
C ILE A 292 16.10 4.36 6.57
N GLY A 293 15.05 4.94 6.00
CA GLY A 293 14.98 6.35 5.59
C GLY A 293 13.99 7.13 6.44
N ILE A 294 14.47 7.91 7.40
CA ILE A 294 13.61 8.62 8.34
C ILE A 294 13.78 10.13 8.24
N TYR A 295 12.66 10.83 8.36
CA TYR A 295 12.55 12.28 8.26
C TYR A 295 12.05 12.83 9.59
N ASP A 296 12.87 13.67 10.22
CA ASP A 296 12.51 14.51 11.37
C ASP A 296 11.79 13.76 12.49
N THR A 297 12.37 12.66 12.98
CA THR A 297 11.74 11.81 13.99
C THR A 297 11.27 12.58 15.23
N VAL A 298 9.95 12.68 15.37
CA VAL A 298 9.26 13.17 16.55
C VAL A 298 8.65 11.97 17.25
N ALA A 299 9.27 11.53 18.34
CA ALA A 299 8.72 10.44 19.14
C ALA A 299 7.69 10.92 20.17
N ALA A 300 7.16 12.14 20.03
CA ALA A 300 6.43 12.76 21.11
C ALA A 300 5.14 12.01 21.46
N ILE A 301 5.18 11.23 22.56
CA ILE A 301 4.05 10.48 23.09
C ILE A 301 3.67 11.12 24.41
N ALA A 302 2.64 11.96 24.42
CA ALA A 302 2.05 12.44 25.67
C ALA A 302 1.09 11.35 26.19
N ASN A 303 1.20 10.97 27.46
CA ASN A 303 0.26 10.06 28.12
C ASN A 303 -0.50 10.75 29.27
N PRO A 304 -1.57 11.50 28.96
CA PRO A 304 -2.36 12.21 29.97
C PRO A 304 -2.92 11.30 31.08
N LEU A 305 -3.23 10.04 30.75
CA LEU A 305 -3.75 9.05 31.71
C LEU A 305 -2.71 8.60 32.74
N ARG A 306 -1.42 8.86 32.50
CA ARG A 306 -0.33 8.64 33.46
C ARG A 306 0.22 9.95 34.03
N LEU A 307 -0.55 11.05 33.92
CA LEU A 307 -0.12 12.41 34.28
C LEU A 307 1.13 12.87 33.52
N ASP A 308 1.44 12.22 32.39
CA ASP A 308 2.54 12.58 31.52
C ASP A 308 2.01 13.44 30.37
N PHE A 309 1.87 14.73 30.64
CA PHE A 309 1.49 15.71 29.63
C PHE A 309 2.66 16.11 28.73
N ASN A 310 3.85 15.53 28.94
CA ASN A 310 5.07 15.92 28.28
C ASN A 310 5.55 14.84 27.30
N GLY A 311 5.07 14.90 26.05
CA GLY A 311 5.56 14.01 24.99
C GLY A 311 7.05 14.14 24.68
N HIS A 312 7.74 15.10 25.28
CA HIS A 312 9.14 15.41 25.02
C HIS A 312 10.13 14.49 25.75
N ASN A 313 9.68 13.76 26.77
CA ASN A 313 10.55 12.91 27.58
C ASN A 313 11.04 11.68 26.78
N ALA A 314 11.97 10.89 27.36
CA ALA A 314 12.42 9.64 26.76
C ALA A 314 11.48 8.46 27.06
N ASN A 315 10.33 8.72 27.69
CA ASN A 315 9.44 7.71 28.21
C ASN A 315 8.36 7.36 27.16
N ASN A 316 8.68 6.39 26.32
CA ASN A 316 7.74 5.85 25.33
C ASN A 316 7.30 4.43 25.73
N PRO A 317 6.42 4.27 26.74
CA PRO A 317 6.10 2.95 27.28
C PRO A 317 5.49 2.04 26.20
N GLY A 318 6.24 0.99 25.85
CA GLY A 318 5.84 0.01 24.84
C GLY A 318 6.18 0.38 23.39
N ILE A 319 7.05 1.36 23.16
CA ILE A 319 7.64 1.67 21.84
C ILE A 319 9.16 1.70 21.96
N ASN A 320 9.84 0.83 21.19
CA ASN A 320 11.29 0.85 21.09
C ASN A 320 11.71 1.58 19.81
N ILE A 321 12.25 2.79 19.95
CA ILE A 321 12.72 3.60 18.81
C ILE A 321 14.25 3.62 18.67
N VAL A 322 14.98 2.87 19.51
CA VAL A 322 16.43 2.79 19.41
C VAL A 322 16.79 1.83 18.28
N LEU A 323 17.62 2.28 17.34
CA LEU A 323 18.18 1.41 16.30
C LEU A 323 19.58 1.00 16.74
N ALA A 324 19.83 -0.32 16.83
CA ALA A 324 21.17 -0.82 17.06
C ALA A 324 22.07 -0.54 15.83
N PRO A 325 23.39 -0.45 16.00
CA PRO A 325 24.32 -0.15 14.89
C PRO A 325 24.21 -1.11 13.70
N ASP A 326 23.79 -2.35 13.95
CA ASP A 326 23.63 -3.40 12.95
C ASP A 326 22.16 -3.72 12.62
N THR A 327 21.23 -2.81 12.97
CA THR A 327 19.81 -2.96 12.67
C THR A 327 19.52 -2.99 11.18
N ALA A 328 20.24 -2.22 10.35
CA ALA A 328 20.07 -2.17 8.91
C ALA A 328 21.41 -1.98 8.18
N LYS A 329 21.49 -2.37 6.89
CA LYS A 329 22.69 -2.12 6.07
C LYS A 329 22.97 -0.61 5.93
N LYS A 330 21.93 0.21 5.87
CA LYS A 330 22.06 1.68 5.85
C LYS A 330 20.89 2.35 6.58
N VAL A 331 21.22 3.35 7.40
CA VAL A 331 20.25 4.26 8.00
C VAL A 331 20.58 5.69 7.55
N VAL A 332 19.55 6.42 7.10
CA VAL A 332 19.63 7.84 6.76
C VAL A 332 18.55 8.57 7.55
N HIS A 333 18.95 9.60 8.29
CA HIS A 333 18.05 10.47 9.04
C HIS A 333 18.22 11.92 8.59
N LEU A 334 17.21 12.45 7.90
CA LEU A 334 17.15 13.87 7.52
C LEU A 334 16.40 14.64 8.61
N VAL A 335 17.00 15.73 9.11
CA VAL A 335 16.49 16.48 10.27
C VAL A 335 16.23 17.94 9.91
N ALA A 336 15.15 18.51 10.45
CA ALA A 336 14.82 19.90 10.20
C ALA A 336 15.71 20.84 11.03
N LYS A 337 16.65 21.53 10.37
CA LYS A 337 17.55 22.51 11.03
C LYS A 337 16.80 23.66 11.73
N ASN A 338 15.62 24.02 11.22
CA ASN A 338 14.85 25.18 11.66
C ASN A 338 13.56 24.83 12.42
N GLU A 339 13.37 23.58 12.84
CA GLU A 339 12.23 23.22 13.71
C GLU A 339 12.46 23.78 15.12
N ARG A 340 11.52 24.59 15.60
CA ARG A 340 11.62 25.33 16.88
C ARG A 340 10.39 25.14 17.78
N ARG A 341 9.39 24.38 17.33
CA ARG A 341 8.15 24.15 18.07
C ARG A 341 8.38 23.18 19.21
N TYR A 342 7.85 23.53 20.38
CA TYR A 342 8.02 22.76 21.61
C TYR A 342 7.48 21.31 21.52
N ASN A 343 6.53 21.00 20.65
CA ASN A 343 5.97 19.64 20.53
C ASN A 343 6.68 18.76 19.48
N PHE A 344 7.71 19.27 18.81
CA PHE A 344 8.37 18.61 17.67
C PHE A 344 9.87 18.37 17.92
N SER A 345 10.21 17.85 19.11
CA SER A 345 11.61 17.62 19.44
C SER A 345 12.20 16.39 18.77
N LEU A 346 13.35 16.62 18.15
CA LEU A 346 14.14 15.61 17.47
C LEU A 346 14.64 14.53 18.44
N LYS A 347 14.46 13.27 18.06
CA LYS A 347 15.14 12.13 18.69
C LYS A 347 16.31 11.68 17.83
N ASP A 348 17.50 12.21 18.13
CA ASP A 348 18.75 11.68 17.61
C ASP A 348 19.06 10.34 18.32
N SER A 349 19.12 9.26 17.57
CA SER A 349 19.33 7.91 18.11
C SER A 349 20.28 7.09 17.25
N LEU A 350 21.08 7.75 16.41
CA LEU A 350 22.22 7.13 15.76
C LEU A 350 23.40 7.27 16.73
N LYS A 351 23.62 6.26 17.57
CA LYS A 351 24.82 6.16 18.41
C LYS A 351 25.63 4.94 18.05
#